data_AF-A0A1F4U763-F1
#
_entry.id   AF-A0A1F4U763-F1
#
_cell.length_a   1.000
_cell.length_b   1.000
_cell.length_c   1.000
_cell.angle_alpha   90.00
_cell.angle_beta   90.00
_cell.angle_gamma   90.00
#
_symmetry.space_group_name_H-M   'P 1'
#
loop_
_entity.id
_entity.type
_entity.pdbx_description
1 polymer ?
#
loop_
_entity_poly.entity_id
_entity_poly.type
_entity_poly.pdbx_seq_one_letter_code
_entity_poly.pdbx_strand_id
1 'polypeptide(L)'
;MRKKKVAPKKVVRKKTVKKPVRKKVVAKKKIVRKKRVKVVPVISEIRAEESKYYTPKAEHQHFKEKKGFEFPSRYNECKIVAMVRDPYWIYCYWEVNFKPEGAVCLRINNVDNWEYFDIETGSADNWFINVPHSNTTYCIDLGYKTADGRFVLIARSNWVTTPLDRPSDVIDEKWTIPDWNKIYELSGGGKYGRSSADLSSPGKKFRR
;
A
#
# COMPACT_ATOMS: atom_id res chain seq x y z
N MET A 1 22.94 -64.94 -38.67
CA MET A 1 23.23 -63.89 -39.65
C MET A 1 23.62 -62.59 -38.92
N ARG A 2 24.65 -61.88 -39.40
CA ARG A 2 25.37 -60.79 -38.72
C ARG A 2 24.85 -59.38 -39.11
N LYS A 3 25.13 -58.40 -38.21
CA LYS A 3 25.08 -56.91 -38.33
C LYS A 3 23.71 -56.30 -38.00
N LYS A 4 23.57 -55.12 -37.34
CA LYS A 4 24.35 -53.87 -37.34
C LYS A 4 23.93 -52.99 -36.13
N LYS A 5 24.85 -52.26 -35.48
CA LYS A 5 24.59 -51.18 -34.48
C LYS A 5 24.98 -49.82 -35.07
N VAL A 6 24.24 -48.75 -34.73
CA VAL A 6 24.51 -47.35 -35.11
C VAL A 6 24.35 -46.42 -33.89
N ALA A 7 25.26 -45.46 -33.72
CA ALA A 7 25.23 -44.34 -32.77
C ALA A 7 25.79 -43.07 -33.46
N PRO A 8 25.36 -41.83 -33.11
CA PRO A 8 25.93 -40.61 -33.70
C PRO A 8 26.78 -39.72 -32.75
N LYS A 9 28.00 -39.46 -33.25
CA LYS A 9 28.93 -38.30 -33.25
C LYS A 9 28.98 -37.22 -32.15
N LYS A 10 30.22 -36.97 -31.68
CA LYS A 10 30.75 -35.85 -30.85
C LYS A 10 31.97 -35.26 -31.57
N VAL A 11 32.13 -33.93 -31.69
CA VAL A 11 33.41 -33.28 -32.09
C VAL A 11 33.64 -31.98 -31.31
N VAL A 12 34.86 -31.85 -30.80
CA VAL A 12 35.41 -30.83 -29.87
C VAL A 12 36.03 -29.65 -30.64
N ARG A 13 35.94 -28.41 -30.12
CA ARG A 13 36.80 -27.28 -30.54
C ARG A 13 37.33 -26.46 -29.35
N LYS A 14 38.63 -26.17 -29.40
CA LYS A 14 39.52 -25.62 -28.35
C LYS A 14 39.47 -24.09 -28.25
N LYS A 15 39.70 -23.57 -27.02
CA LYS A 15 39.89 -22.15 -26.65
C LYS A 15 41.27 -21.64 -27.07
N THR A 16 41.35 -20.40 -27.56
CA THR A 16 42.58 -19.70 -27.98
C THR A 16 42.98 -18.59 -27.00
N VAL A 17 44.30 -18.47 -26.77
CA VAL A 17 44.99 -17.51 -25.89
C VAL A 17 45.81 -16.54 -26.76
N LYS A 18 45.87 -15.24 -26.41
CA LYS A 18 46.96 -14.31 -26.84
C LYS A 18 47.32 -13.31 -25.71
N LYS A 19 48.63 -13.09 -25.50
CA LYS A 19 49.30 -12.21 -24.50
C LYS A 19 49.70 -10.81 -25.12
N PRO A 20 50.58 -9.96 -24.52
CA PRO A 20 50.29 -8.75 -23.72
C PRO A 20 50.92 -7.43 -24.26
N VAL A 21 50.54 -6.23 -23.77
CA VAL A 21 51.29 -4.96 -24.01
C VAL A 21 51.33 -4.04 -22.77
N ARG A 22 52.46 -3.34 -22.62
CA ARG A 22 53.12 -2.75 -21.43
C ARG A 22 52.45 -1.55 -20.73
N LYS A 23 52.64 -1.50 -19.41
CA LYS A 23 52.44 -0.35 -18.49
C LYS A 23 53.51 0.74 -18.72
N LYS A 24 53.11 2.02 -18.75
CA LYS A 24 54.03 3.18 -18.64
C LYS A 24 54.09 3.66 -17.18
N VAL A 25 55.33 3.83 -16.74
CA VAL A 25 55.77 4.28 -15.42
C VAL A 25 55.93 5.80 -15.45
N VAL A 26 55.42 6.52 -14.46
CA VAL A 26 55.86 7.90 -14.16
C VAL A 26 56.13 8.02 -12.67
N ALA A 27 57.35 8.47 -12.37
CA ALA A 27 58.01 8.40 -11.08
C ALA A 27 57.49 9.43 -10.06
N LYS A 28 57.53 9.03 -8.79
CA LYS A 28 57.27 9.86 -7.60
C LYS A 28 58.33 10.96 -7.47
N LYS A 29 57.91 12.22 -7.33
CA LYS A 29 58.75 13.28 -6.74
C LYS A 29 58.22 13.65 -5.35
N LYS A 30 59.07 13.39 -4.34
CA LYS A 30 58.89 13.78 -2.93
C LYS A 30 58.80 15.30 -2.82
N ILE A 31 57.79 15.81 -2.10
CA ILE A 31 57.80 17.17 -1.56
C ILE A 31 57.82 17.08 -0.04
N VAL A 32 58.87 17.67 0.51
CA VAL A 32 59.29 17.65 1.91
C VAL A 32 58.33 18.47 2.77
N ARG A 33 57.83 17.88 3.86
CA ARG A 33 57.10 18.60 4.93
C ARG A 33 58.05 19.56 5.64
N LYS A 34 57.89 20.87 5.44
CA LYS A 34 58.39 21.88 6.37
C LYS A 34 57.27 22.27 7.35
N LYS A 35 57.46 21.94 8.63
CA LYS A 35 56.72 22.52 9.74
C LYS A 35 57.09 24.01 9.83
N ARG A 36 56.11 24.91 9.83
CA ARG A 36 56.27 26.26 10.40
C ARG A 36 55.20 26.50 11.45
N VAL A 37 55.66 27.24 12.45
CA VAL A 37 55.18 27.41 13.82
C VAL A 37 53.83 28.15 13.88
N LYS A 38 53.09 27.86 14.95
CA LYS A 38 51.76 28.40 15.29
C LYS A 38 51.79 29.93 15.48
N VAL A 39 50.84 30.63 14.86
CA VAL A 39 50.36 31.94 15.33
C VAL A 39 48.83 31.83 15.41
N VAL A 40 48.30 31.80 16.63
CA VAL A 40 46.86 31.88 16.99
C VAL A 40 46.87 32.64 18.32
N PRO A 41 46.11 33.74 18.58
CA PRO A 41 44.65 33.81 18.42
C PRO A 41 44.12 35.26 18.22
N VAL A 42 43.98 35.74 16.99
CA VAL A 42 43.23 37.02 16.76
C VAL A 42 42.25 36.85 15.61
N ILE A 43 42.67 36.13 14.56
CA ILE A 43 41.83 35.83 13.40
C ILE A 43 40.70 34.84 13.74
N SER A 44 40.86 34.00 14.77
CA SER A 44 39.82 33.03 15.18
C SER A 44 38.61 33.70 15.82
N GLU A 45 38.83 34.76 16.60
CA GLU A 45 37.75 35.52 17.23
C GLU A 45 37.02 36.39 16.21
N ILE A 46 37.75 37.04 15.30
CA ILE A 46 37.15 37.82 14.19
C ILE A 46 36.33 36.92 13.25
N ARG A 47 36.82 35.73 12.89
CA ARG A 47 36.01 34.73 12.13
C ARG A 47 34.81 34.21 12.91
N ALA A 48 34.96 34.02 14.22
CA ALA A 48 33.87 33.59 15.08
C ALA A 48 32.79 34.67 15.20
N GLU A 49 33.17 35.94 15.28
CA GLU A 49 32.26 37.08 15.28
C GLU A 49 31.56 37.26 13.93
N GLU A 50 32.28 37.19 12.80
CA GLU A 50 31.68 37.21 11.47
C GLU A 50 30.70 36.04 11.24
N SER A 51 30.98 34.86 11.80
CA SER A 51 30.09 33.69 11.72
C SER A 51 28.83 33.80 12.60
N LYS A 52 28.83 34.66 13.63
CA LYS A 52 27.64 34.94 14.43
C LYS A 52 26.63 35.82 13.67
N TYR A 53 27.11 36.64 12.72
CA TYR A 53 26.27 37.53 11.91
C TYR A 53 26.03 37.02 10.48
N TYR A 54 26.60 35.88 10.10
CA TYR A 54 26.26 35.22 8.85
C TYR A 54 24.99 34.37 9.04
N THR A 55 23.83 34.99 8.93
CA THR A 55 22.65 34.23 8.51
C THR A 55 22.90 33.83 7.06
N PRO A 56 23.01 32.53 6.71
CA PRO A 56 22.89 32.18 5.31
C PRO A 56 21.56 32.78 4.86
N LYS A 57 21.60 33.69 3.89
CA LYS A 57 20.37 34.12 3.20
C LYS A 57 19.66 32.81 2.89
N ALA A 58 18.45 32.65 3.44
CA ALA A 58 17.63 31.53 3.08
C ALA A 58 17.46 31.64 1.57
N GLU A 59 18.29 30.92 0.82
CA GLU A 59 17.93 30.45 -0.49
C GLU A 59 16.70 29.63 -0.17
N HIS A 60 15.55 30.28 -0.26
CA HIS A 60 14.27 29.62 -0.28
C HIS A 60 14.50 28.54 -1.31
N GLN A 61 14.62 27.29 -0.86
CA GLN A 61 14.63 26.17 -1.77
C GLN A 61 13.38 26.42 -2.58
N HIS A 62 13.54 26.82 -3.84
CA HIS A 62 12.42 27.00 -4.73
C HIS A 62 11.85 25.59 -4.81
N PHE A 63 10.90 25.31 -3.92
CA PHE A 63 10.08 24.14 -3.95
C PHE A 63 9.38 24.30 -5.28
N LYS A 64 9.94 23.68 -6.31
CA LYS A 64 9.26 23.56 -7.59
C LYS A 64 8.00 22.85 -7.21
N GLU A 65 6.91 23.62 -7.13
CA GLU A 65 5.57 23.08 -6.97
C GLU A 65 5.49 21.97 -8.00
N LYS A 66 5.47 20.73 -7.51
CA LYS A 66 5.23 19.59 -8.39
C LYS A 66 3.94 19.95 -9.09
N LYS A 67 3.97 20.05 -10.43
CA LYS A 67 2.78 20.25 -11.25
C LYS A 67 1.66 19.45 -10.61
N GLY A 68 0.61 20.15 -10.17
CA GLY A 68 -0.49 19.53 -9.45
C GLY A 68 -0.92 18.28 -10.20
N PHE A 69 -0.99 17.15 -9.50
CA PHE A 69 -1.60 15.97 -10.08
C PHE A 69 -3.09 16.28 -10.21
N GLU A 70 -3.53 16.61 -11.42
CA GLU A 70 -4.95 16.79 -11.71
C GLU A 70 -5.59 15.42 -11.83
N PHE A 71 -6.59 15.16 -10.98
CA PHE A 71 -7.33 13.91 -11.02
C PHE A 71 -8.15 13.85 -12.32
N PRO A 72 -8.18 12.71 -13.02
CA PRO A 72 -9.12 12.49 -14.11
C PRO A 72 -10.55 12.75 -13.62
N SER A 73 -11.36 13.40 -14.46
CA SER A 73 -12.77 13.67 -14.15
C SER A 73 -13.60 12.39 -14.07
N ARG A 74 -13.22 11.35 -14.82
CA ARG A 74 -13.80 10.00 -14.80
C ARG A 74 -12.70 8.97 -14.96
N TYR A 75 -12.85 7.85 -14.27
CA TYR A 75 -11.91 6.73 -14.35
C TYR A 75 -12.21 5.78 -15.51
N ASN A 76 -13.35 6.00 -16.18
CA ASN A 76 -13.82 5.21 -17.31
C ASN A 76 -13.86 3.70 -16.98
N GLU A 77 -14.22 3.36 -15.74
CA GLU A 77 -14.46 1.98 -15.33
C GLU A 77 -15.95 1.79 -15.05
N CYS A 78 -16.59 0.82 -15.70
CA CYS A 78 -17.96 0.45 -15.37
C CYS A 78 -18.00 -0.26 -14.01
N LYS A 79 -18.08 0.52 -12.94
CA LYS A 79 -18.00 0.03 -11.57
C LYS A 79 -18.99 0.77 -10.70
N ILE A 80 -19.64 0.02 -9.82
CA ILE A 80 -20.45 0.53 -8.73
C ILE A 80 -19.78 0.18 -7.40
N VAL A 81 -19.75 1.13 -6.49
CA VAL A 81 -19.19 0.96 -5.14
C VAL A 81 -20.23 1.43 -4.13
N ALA A 82 -20.39 0.62 -3.09
CA ALA A 82 -21.31 0.86 -2.00
C ALA A 82 -20.52 1.06 -0.70
N MET A 83 -20.96 2.01 0.11
CA MET A 83 -20.35 2.36 1.40
C MET A 83 -21.45 2.59 2.44
N VAL A 84 -21.29 1.98 3.62
CA VAL A 84 -22.17 2.30 4.75
C VAL A 84 -21.94 3.73 5.19
N ARG A 85 -23.02 4.48 5.38
CA ARG A 85 -22.98 5.75 6.10
C ARG A 85 -23.50 5.57 7.53
N ASP A 86 -24.72 5.06 7.65
CA ASP A 86 -25.45 4.88 8.91
C ASP A 86 -26.10 3.48 8.92
N PRO A 87 -26.63 2.98 10.07
CA PRO A 87 -27.32 1.69 10.13
C PRO A 87 -28.42 1.51 9.08
N TYR A 88 -29.06 2.62 8.67
CA TYR A 88 -30.17 2.66 7.72
C TYR A 88 -29.83 3.37 6.40
N TRP A 89 -28.58 3.81 6.20
CA TRP A 89 -28.19 4.56 5.01
C TRP A 89 -26.92 4.02 4.37
N ILE A 90 -27.03 3.72 3.08
CA ILE A 90 -25.90 3.33 2.24
C ILE A 90 -25.70 4.42 1.20
N TYR A 91 -24.47 4.91 1.11
CA TYR A 91 -24.04 5.74 0.00
C TYR A 91 -23.50 4.85 -1.11
N CYS A 92 -23.91 5.12 -2.33
CA CYS A 92 -23.37 4.43 -3.50
C CYS A 92 -23.01 5.44 -4.59
N TYR A 93 -21.98 5.09 -5.34
CA TYR A 93 -21.59 5.83 -6.52
C TYR A 93 -21.20 4.85 -7.61
N TRP A 94 -21.39 5.26 -8.85
CA TRP A 94 -21.06 4.44 -10.00
C TRP A 94 -20.62 5.28 -11.18
N GLU A 95 -19.82 4.67 -12.03
CA GLU A 95 -19.50 5.21 -13.34
C GLU A 95 -19.99 4.23 -14.41
N VAL A 96 -20.60 4.76 -15.47
CA VAL A 96 -21.05 3.98 -16.64
C VAL A 96 -20.45 4.60 -17.89
N ASN A 97 -19.74 3.80 -18.68
CA ASN A 97 -19.10 4.26 -19.91
C ASN A 97 -20.01 4.22 -21.14
N PHE A 98 -21.08 3.45 -21.08
CA PHE A 98 -22.01 3.28 -22.19
C PHE A 98 -23.31 4.00 -21.90
N LYS A 99 -24.00 4.38 -22.97
CA LYS A 99 -25.31 5.01 -22.87
C LYS A 99 -26.36 3.90 -22.66
N PRO A 100 -27.05 3.85 -21.50
CA PRO A 100 -28.09 2.87 -21.28
C PRO A 100 -29.25 3.13 -22.25
N GLU A 101 -29.82 2.06 -22.80
CA GLU A 101 -30.97 2.15 -23.71
C GLU A 101 -32.29 2.44 -22.98
N GLY A 102 -32.31 2.24 -21.66
CA GLY A 102 -33.48 2.42 -20.81
C GLY A 102 -33.20 3.21 -19.53
N ALA A 103 -34.19 3.26 -18.65
CA ALA A 103 -34.09 3.95 -17.37
C ALA A 103 -33.10 3.23 -16.45
N VAL A 104 -32.08 3.95 -15.97
CA VAL A 104 -31.11 3.42 -15.00
C VAL A 104 -31.81 3.17 -13.69
N CYS A 105 -31.59 1.99 -13.14
CA CYS A 105 -32.14 1.57 -11.87
C CYS A 105 -31.10 0.83 -11.05
N LEU A 106 -31.19 1.02 -9.74
CA LEU A 106 -30.43 0.31 -8.75
C LEU A 106 -31.34 -0.74 -8.14
N ARG A 107 -30.93 -2.01 -8.18
CA ARG A 107 -31.57 -3.09 -7.43
C ARG A 107 -30.77 -3.35 -6.17
N ILE A 108 -31.38 -3.13 -5.03
CA ILE A 108 -30.77 -3.36 -3.72
C ILE A 108 -31.19 -4.75 -3.28
N ASN A 109 -30.23 -5.67 -3.19
CA ASN A 109 -30.46 -7.01 -2.71
C ASN A 109 -30.03 -7.12 -1.24
N ASN A 110 -30.93 -7.62 -0.40
CA ASN A 110 -30.61 -8.06 0.94
C ASN A 110 -30.07 -9.50 0.87
N VAL A 111 -28.85 -9.71 1.33
CA VAL A 111 -28.18 -11.03 1.30
C VAL A 111 -28.80 -11.98 2.32
N ASP A 112 -29.31 -11.44 3.44
CA ASP A 112 -29.83 -12.24 4.56
C ASP A 112 -31.27 -12.72 4.29
N ASN A 113 -32.11 -11.85 3.73
CA ASN A 113 -33.53 -12.14 3.47
C ASN A 113 -33.85 -12.55 2.01
N TRP A 114 -32.87 -12.47 1.10
CA TRP A 114 -33.07 -12.59 -0.35
C TRP A 114 -34.15 -11.67 -0.95
N GLU A 115 -34.51 -10.62 -0.23
CA GLU A 115 -35.43 -9.59 -0.70
C GLU A 115 -34.68 -8.56 -1.55
N TYR A 116 -35.38 -8.01 -2.53
CA TYR A 116 -34.84 -6.91 -3.32
C TYR A 116 -35.87 -5.82 -3.55
N PHE A 117 -35.37 -4.61 -3.73
CA PHE A 117 -36.19 -3.47 -4.17
C PHE A 117 -35.41 -2.65 -5.19
N ASP A 118 -36.16 -2.08 -6.13
CA ASP A 118 -35.60 -1.32 -7.24
C ASP A 118 -35.85 0.17 -7.02
N ILE A 119 -34.79 0.99 -7.19
CA ILE A 119 -34.85 2.45 -7.18
C ILE A 119 -34.49 2.96 -8.56
N GLU A 120 -35.31 3.85 -9.11
CA GLU A 120 -35.04 4.50 -10.40
C GLU A 120 -34.28 5.80 -10.15
N THR A 121 -33.04 5.86 -10.64
CA THR A 121 -32.12 6.97 -10.37
C THR A 121 -32.04 7.96 -11.53
N GLY A 122 -32.54 7.58 -12.71
CA GLY A 122 -32.49 8.41 -13.91
C GLY A 122 -31.07 8.59 -14.44
N SER A 123 -30.50 9.79 -14.34
CA SER A 123 -29.19 10.14 -14.91
C SER A 123 -28.14 10.53 -13.84
N ALA A 124 -28.36 10.18 -12.58
CA ALA A 124 -27.37 10.45 -11.53
C ALA A 124 -26.20 9.45 -11.57
N ASP A 125 -25.06 9.86 -11.02
CA ASP A 125 -23.83 9.06 -10.91
C ASP A 125 -23.61 8.56 -9.45
N ASN A 126 -24.43 9.01 -8.51
CA ASN A 126 -24.39 8.64 -7.10
C ASN A 126 -25.77 8.74 -6.43
N TRP A 127 -25.96 8.02 -5.33
CA TRP A 127 -27.23 8.01 -4.60
C TRP A 127 -27.06 7.68 -3.11
N PHE A 128 -28.02 8.16 -2.31
CA PHE A 128 -28.21 7.75 -0.93
C PHE A 128 -29.42 6.82 -0.85
N ILE A 129 -29.19 5.60 -0.39
CA ILE A 129 -30.20 4.56 -0.30
C ILE A 129 -30.60 4.42 1.15
N ASN A 130 -31.90 4.56 1.41
CA ASN A 130 -32.49 4.19 2.69
C ASN A 130 -32.79 2.69 2.70
N VAL A 131 -32.33 2.03 3.73
CA VAL A 131 -32.33 0.58 3.89
C VAL A 131 -33.29 0.20 5.01
N PRO A 132 -34.14 -0.84 4.84
CA PRO A 132 -35.18 -1.15 5.82
C PRO A 132 -34.66 -1.73 7.14
N HIS A 133 -33.54 -2.44 7.13
CA HIS A 133 -33.00 -3.15 8.30
C HIS A 133 -31.54 -2.75 8.58
N SER A 134 -31.23 -2.57 9.87
CA SER A 134 -29.85 -2.44 10.40
C SER A 134 -29.19 -3.83 10.52
N ASN A 135 -27.88 -3.88 10.74
CA ASN A 135 -27.12 -5.14 10.93
C ASN A 135 -27.36 -6.20 9.85
N THR A 136 -27.48 -5.78 8.59
CA THR A 136 -27.76 -6.67 7.47
C THR A 136 -26.80 -6.38 6.32
N THR A 137 -26.53 -7.40 5.53
CA THR A 137 -25.60 -7.30 4.40
C THR A 137 -26.35 -7.03 3.12
N TYR A 138 -25.95 -5.96 2.41
CA TYR A 138 -26.54 -5.54 1.16
C TYR A 138 -25.56 -5.66 0.00
N CYS A 139 -26.11 -5.94 -1.17
CA CYS A 139 -25.41 -5.91 -2.45
C CYS A 139 -26.27 -5.14 -3.45
N ILE A 140 -25.67 -4.13 -4.10
CA ILE A 140 -26.38 -3.25 -5.02
C ILE A 140 -25.99 -3.62 -6.46
N ASP A 141 -27.01 -3.92 -7.25
CA ASP A 141 -26.89 -4.20 -8.67
C ASP A 141 -27.31 -2.96 -9.47
N LEU A 142 -26.37 -2.41 -10.24
CA LEU A 142 -26.65 -1.36 -11.21
C LEU A 142 -27.16 -2.00 -12.50
N GLY A 143 -28.30 -1.52 -12.98
CA GLY A 143 -28.90 -1.99 -14.21
C GLY A 143 -29.71 -0.92 -14.94
N TYR A 144 -30.35 -1.34 -16.02
CA TYR A 144 -31.38 -0.55 -16.69
C TYR A 144 -32.60 -1.41 -16.99
N LYS A 145 -33.77 -0.78 -16.98
CA LYS A 145 -35.02 -1.42 -17.41
C LYS A 145 -35.24 -1.14 -18.89
N THR A 146 -35.33 -2.21 -19.68
CA THR A 146 -35.78 -2.11 -21.08
C THR A 146 -37.26 -1.72 -21.12
N ALA A 147 -37.76 -1.20 -22.25
CA ALA A 147 -39.19 -0.93 -22.46
C ALA A 147 -40.09 -2.15 -22.16
N ASP A 148 -39.56 -3.37 -22.34
CA ASP A 148 -40.23 -4.63 -22.03
C ASP A 148 -40.35 -4.93 -20.52
N GLY A 149 -39.85 -4.06 -19.64
CA GLY A 149 -39.86 -4.25 -18.18
C GLY A 149 -38.80 -5.22 -17.64
N ARG A 150 -37.93 -5.75 -18.50
CA ARG A 150 -36.82 -6.62 -18.09
C ARG A 150 -35.67 -5.81 -17.50
N PHE A 151 -35.14 -6.26 -16.37
CA PHE A 151 -33.95 -5.68 -15.73
C PHE A 151 -32.69 -6.32 -16.30
N VAL A 152 -31.83 -5.51 -16.90
CA VAL A 152 -30.51 -5.93 -17.39
C VAL A 152 -29.44 -5.41 -16.43
N LEU A 153 -28.70 -6.34 -15.82
CA LEU A 153 -27.61 -6.02 -14.91
C LEU A 153 -26.37 -5.56 -15.69
N ILE A 154 -25.78 -4.45 -15.24
CA ILE A 154 -24.56 -3.85 -15.78
C ILE A 154 -23.37 -4.21 -14.91
N ALA A 155 -23.46 -3.89 -13.63
CA ALA A 155 -22.38 -4.03 -12.67
C ALA A 155 -22.95 -4.31 -11.28
N ARG A 156 -22.20 -5.07 -10.48
CA ARG A 156 -22.56 -5.43 -9.11
C ARG A 156 -21.57 -4.81 -8.12
N SER A 157 -22.06 -4.28 -7.01
CA SER A 157 -21.24 -3.67 -5.98
C SER A 157 -20.53 -4.69 -5.09
N ASN A 158 -19.61 -4.21 -4.27
CA ASN A 158 -19.16 -4.94 -3.09
C ASN A 158 -20.32 -5.24 -2.14
N TRP A 159 -20.14 -6.26 -1.30
CA TRP A 159 -21.04 -6.52 -0.17
C TRP A 159 -20.73 -5.57 0.96
N VAL A 160 -21.78 -5.04 1.56
CA VAL A 160 -21.71 -4.00 2.56
C VAL A 160 -22.62 -4.38 3.71
N THR A 161 -22.06 -4.56 4.90
CA THR A 161 -22.81 -4.88 6.11
C THR A 161 -23.04 -3.62 6.91
N THR A 162 -24.29 -3.24 7.13
CA THR A 162 -24.64 -2.09 7.98
C THR A 162 -24.39 -2.43 9.45
N PRO A 163 -23.99 -1.47 10.30
CA PRO A 163 -23.86 -1.69 11.72
C PRO A 163 -25.23 -1.88 12.39
N LEU A 164 -25.21 -2.39 13.61
CA LEU A 164 -26.38 -2.42 14.48
C LEU A 164 -26.77 -0.98 14.87
N ASP A 165 -28.07 -0.71 14.94
CA ASP A 165 -28.62 0.59 15.34
C ASP A 165 -28.75 0.74 16.87
N ARG A 166 -28.48 -0.33 17.62
CA ARG A 166 -28.48 -0.36 19.07
C ARG A 166 -27.08 -0.63 19.62
N PRO A 167 -26.77 -0.18 20.85
CA PRO A 167 -25.60 -0.64 21.59
C PRO A 167 -25.59 -2.16 21.70
N SER A 168 -24.39 -2.74 21.78
CA SER A 168 -24.25 -4.17 22.00
C SER A 168 -24.79 -4.59 23.36
N ASP A 169 -25.58 -5.67 23.41
CA ASP A 169 -26.05 -6.28 24.67
C ASP A 169 -24.92 -6.94 25.47
N VAL A 170 -23.78 -7.17 24.81
CA VAL A 170 -22.57 -7.73 25.42
C VAL A 170 -21.87 -6.65 26.23
N ILE A 171 -22.19 -6.59 27.52
CA ILE A 171 -21.48 -5.79 28.53
C ILE A 171 -20.29 -6.63 29.02
N ASP A 172 -19.39 -7.04 28.13
CA ASP A 172 -18.25 -7.88 28.53
C ASP A 172 -17.10 -7.01 29.06
N GLU A 173 -16.66 -7.27 30.30
CA GLU A 173 -15.59 -6.52 31.00
C GLU A 173 -14.21 -6.67 30.34
N LYS A 174 -14.07 -7.57 29.37
CA LYS A 174 -12.84 -7.76 28.59
C LYS A 174 -12.42 -6.55 27.76
N TRP A 175 -13.34 -5.64 27.45
CA TRP A 175 -12.99 -4.36 26.78
C TRP A 175 -12.31 -3.35 27.72
N THR A 176 -12.47 -3.51 29.04
CA THR A 176 -11.95 -2.60 30.06
C THR A 176 -10.67 -3.06 30.73
N ILE A 177 -10.31 -4.33 30.58
CA ILE A 177 -9.12 -4.90 31.22
C ILE A 177 -8.14 -5.24 30.10
N PRO A 178 -7.15 -4.36 29.81
CA PRO A 178 -6.01 -4.76 29.03
C PRO A 178 -5.44 -6.01 29.69
N ASP A 179 -5.17 -7.06 28.91
CA ASP A 179 -4.50 -8.25 29.41
C ASP A 179 -3.06 -7.85 29.78
N TRP A 180 -2.89 -7.28 30.98
CA TRP A 180 -1.69 -6.59 31.41
C TRP A 180 -0.48 -7.52 31.37
N ASN A 181 -0.69 -8.81 31.63
CA ASN A 181 0.34 -9.84 31.53
C ASN A 181 0.81 -9.98 30.08
N LYS A 182 -0.12 -10.06 29.13
CA LYS A 182 0.18 -10.15 27.69
C LYS A 182 0.85 -8.89 27.16
N ILE A 183 0.42 -7.71 27.59
CA ILE A 183 1.03 -6.42 27.23
C ILE A 183 2.42 -6.29 27.85
N TYR A 184 2.59 -6.70 29.10
CA TYR A 184 3.88 -6.70 29.79
C TYR A 184 4.87 -7.66 29.12
N GLU A 185 4.44 -8.85 28.74
CA GLU A 185 5.26 -9.81 27.98
C GLU A 185 5.67 -9.27 26.59
N LEU A 186 4.72 -8.69 25.84
CA LEU A 186 4.98 -8.08 24.53
C LEU A 186 5.88 -6.84 24.61
N SER A 187 5.78 -6.08 25.70
CA SER A 187 6.65 -4.93 26.02
C SER A 187 8.05 -5.36 26.49
N GLY A 188 8.27 -6.67 26.69
CA GLY A 188 9.56 -7.22 27.12
C GLY A 188 9.73 -7.28 28.64
N GLY A 189 8.69 -7.01 29.41
CA GLY A 189 8.64 -7.16 30.87
C GLY A 189 8.87 -8.59 31.35
N GLY A 190 8.53 -9.60 30.54
CA GLY A 190 8.89 -11.01 30.82
C GLY A 190 10.37 -11.35 30.62
N LYS A 191 11.21 -10.39 30.21
CA LYS A 191 12.65 -10.58 29.93
C LYS A 191 13.58 -9.96 30.98
N TYR A 192 13.04 -9.49 32.11
CA TYR A 192 13.89 -9.05 33.22
C TYR A 192 14.62 -10.27 33.80
N GLY A 193 15.92 -10.37 33.50
CA GLY A 193 16.81 -11.43 33.96
C GLY A 193 17.41 -12.32 32.86
N ARG A 194 17.00 -12.18 31.59
CA ARG A 194 17.70 -12.86 30.48
C ARG A 194 18.73 -11.92 29.86
N SER A 195 20.01 -12.27 30.05
CA SER A 195 21.10 -11.62 29.34
C SER A 195 20.93 -11.78 27.83
N SER A 196 21.41 -10.82 27.04
CA SER A 196 21.39 -10.89 25.57
C SER A 196 22.06 -12.16 25.01
N ALA A 197 22.89 -12.83 25.80
CA ALA A 197 23.50 -14.12 25.49
C ALA A 197 22.49 -15.30 25.48
N ASP A 198 21.43 -15.26 26.29
CA ASP A 198 20.43 -16.35 26.40
C ASP A 198 19.41 -16.34 25.25
N LEU A 199 19.29 -15.21 24.53
CA LEU A 199 18.37 -15.04 23.41
C LEU A 199 18.89 -15.68 22.09
N SER A 200 20.16 -16.10 22.05
CA SER A 200 20.79 -16.66 20.84
C SER A 200 20.79 -18.20 20.81
N SER A 201 20.29 -18.88 21.86
CA SER A 201 20.26 -20.34 21.85
C SER A 201 19.08 -20.87 21.03
N PRO A 202 19.30 -21.60 19.92
CA PRO A 202 18.22 -22.19 19.14
C PRO A 202 17.50 -23.23 20.01
N GLY A 203 16.18 -23.09 20.11
CA GLY A 203 15.33 -23.92 20.96
C GLY A 203 15.59 -25.41 20.75
N LYS A 204 15.99 -26.11 21.83
CA LYS A 204 16.04 -27.57 21.85
C LYS A 204 14.61 -28.08 21.65
N LYS A 205 14.35 -28.63 20.46
CA LYS A 205 13.17 -29.44 20.17
C LYS A 205 13.11 -30.60 21.18
N PHE A 206 12.16 -30.54 22.11
CA PHE A 206 11.78 -31.70 22.88
C PHE A 206 10.97 -32.63 21.96
N ARG A 207 11.59 -33.74 21.56
CA ARG A 207 10.86 -34.94 21.12
C ARG A 207 10.49 -35.70 22.39
N ARG A 208 9.20 -35.88 22.62
CA ARG A 208 8.55 -37.17 22.93
C ARG A 208 7.05 -36.97 22.88
#